data_AF-A0A4Q3IYH7-F1
#
_entry.id   AF-A0A4Q3IYH7-F1
#
_cell.length_a   1.000
_cell.length_b   1.000
_cell.length_c   1.000
_cell.angle_alpha   90.00
_cell.angle_beta   90.00
_cell.angle_gamma   90.00
#
_symmetry.space_group_name_H-M   'P 1'
#
loop_
_entity.id
_entity.type
_entity.pdbx_description
1 polymer ?
#
loop_
_entity_poly.entity_id
_entity_poly.type
_entity_poly.pdbx_seq_one_letter_code
_entity_poly.pdbx_strand_id
1 'polypeptide(L)' 'RGVAAARGVSAAEIEQLLATMTEAPLLGIFGEPRVNVLALNLALDQMAPPAR' A
#
# COMPACT_ATOMS: atom_id res chain seq x y z
N ARG A 1 -10.10 6.04 8.98
CA ARG A 1 -8.77 6.62 9.29
C ARG A 1 -7.72 5.60 8.87
N GLY A 2 -6.87 5.93 7.90
CA GLY A 2 -5.88 4.97 7.36
C GLY A 2 -4.59 4.96 8.18
N VAL A 3 -3.88 3.83 8.14
CA VAL A 3 -2.58 3.61 8.79
C VAL A 3 -1.56 4.68 8.40
N ALA A 4 -1.59 5.15 7.15
CA ALA A 4 -0.65 6.16 6.65
C ALA A 4 -0.89 7.58 7.22
N ALA A 5 -2.16 7.98 7.41
CA ALA A 5 -2.50 9.25 8.04
C ALA A 5 -2.10 9.30 9.53
N ALA A 6 -2.02 8.13 10.18
CA ALA A 6 -1.54 8.00 11.55
C ALA A 6 0.00 8.09 11.67
N ARG A 7 0.73 7.99 10.55
CA ARG A 7 2.19 7.92 10.50
C ARG A 7 2.86 9.14 9.88
N GLY A 8 2.07 10.11 9.40
CA GLY A 8 2.59 11.31 8.74
C GLY A 8 3.17 11.05 7.34
N VAL A 9 2.82 9.93 6.71
CA VAL A 9 3.26 9.60 5.34
C VAL A 9 2.43 10.42 4.35
N SER A 10 3.07 11.02 3.36
CA SER A 10 2.39 11.86 2.37
C SER A 10 1.53 11.02 1.41
N ALA A 11 0.47 11.61 0.85
CA ALA A 11 -0.37 10.94 -0.13
C ALA A 11 0.41 10.49 -1.38
N ALA A 12 1.40 11.29 -1.81
CA ALA A 12 2.23 10.97 -2.96
C ALA A 12 3.09 9.71 -2.76
N GLU A 13 3.66 9.53 -1.56
CA GLU A 13 4.44 8.32 -1.23
C GLU A 13 3.55 7.08 -1.20
N ILE A 14 2.32 7.22 -0.70
CA ILE A 14 1.33 6.12 -0.68
C ILE A 14 0.95 5.73 -2.11
N GLU A 15 0.69 6.70 -2.98
CA GLU A 15 0.34 6.44 -4.39
C GLU A 15 1.46 5.71 -5.14
N GLN A 16 2.72 6.11 -4.93
CA GLN A 16 3.88 5.41 -5.50
C GLN A 16 4.00 3.98 -4.99
N LEU A 17 3.78 3.76 -3.69
CA LEU A 17 3.83 2.44 -3.09
C LEU A 17 2.69 1.55 -3.60
N LEU A 18 1.48 2.09 -3.73
CA LEU A 18 0.34 1.40 -4.32
C LEU A 18 0.59 1.01 -5.77
N ALA A 19 1.15 1.92 -6.58
CA ALA A 19 1.46 1.61 -7.98
C ALA A 19 2.45 0.44 -8.13
N THR A 20 3.39 0.32 -7.18
CA THR A 20 4.40 -0.75 -7.18
C THR A 20 3.86 -2.08 -6.64
N MET A 21 2.87 -2.03 -5.74
CA MET A 21 2.30 -3.20 -5.06
C MET A 21 0.92 -3.61 -5.59
N THR A 22 0.45 -2.98 -6.67
CA THR A 22 -0.79 -3.36 -7.34
C THR A 22 -0.52 -4.54 -8.26
N GLU A 23 -1.12 -5.67 -7.95
CA GLU A 23 -1.06 -6.85 -8.81
C GLU A 23 -2.10 -6.73 -9.92
N ALA A 24 -1.63 -6.82 -11.16
CA ALA A 24 -2.47 -6.76 -12.34
C ALA A 24 -3.29 -8.06 -12.48
N PRO A 25 -4.52 -7.97 -13.03
CA PRO A 25 -5.32 -9.15 -13.34
C PRO A 25 -4.58 -10.11 -14.28
N LEU A 26 -4.76 -11.42 -14.06
CA LEU A 26 -4.18 -12.42 -14.95
C LEU A 26 -4.97 -12.46 -16.27
N LEU A 27 -4.32 -12.10 -17.38
CA LEU A 27 -4.84 -12.18 -18.75
C LEU A 27 -6.21 -11.49 -18.99
N GLY A 28 -6.56 -10.48 -18.19
CA GLY A 28 -7.80 -9.70 -18.35
C GLY A 28 -9.11 -10.47 -18.15
N ILE A 29 -9.03 -11.76 -17.79
CA ILE A 29 -10.17 -12.68 -17.61
C ILE A 29 -10.27 -13.22 -16.18
N PHE A 30 -9.22 -13.09 -15.36
CA PHE A 30 -9.23 -13.53 -13.96
C PHE A 30 -8.90 -12.38 -13.01
N GLY A 31 -9.93 -11.90 -12.32
CA GLY A 31 -9.84 -11.06 -11.13
C GLY A 31 -9.82 -9.55 -11.38
N GLU A 32 -9.99 -8.80 -10.30
CA GLU A 32 -9.85 -7.34 -10.24
C GLU A 32 -8.41 -6.98 -9.79
N PRO A 33 -7.89 -5.79 -10.10
CA PRO A 33 -6.62 -5.32 -9.54
C PRO A 33 -6.67 -5.39 -8.01
N ARG A 34 -5.68 -6.04 -7.40
CA ARG A 34 -5.66 -6.23 -5.94
C ARG A 34 -4.41 -5.60 -5.36
N VAL A 35 -4.56 -5.14 -4.12
CA VAL A 35 -3.45 -4.67 -3.29
C VAL A 35 -3.42 -5.53 -2.04
N ASN A 36 -2.25 -6.08 -1.73
CA ASN A 36 -2.05 -6.79 -0.47
C ASN A 36 -1.83 -5.77 0.68
N VAL A 37 -2.89 -5.51 1.43
CA VAL A 37 -2.88 -4.54 2.54
C VAL A 37 -1.93 -4.92 3.69
N LEU A 38 -1.64 -6.21 3.90
CA LEU A 38 -0.66 -6.65 4.89
C LEU A 38 0.76 -6.28 4.44
N ALA A 39 1.10 -6.58 3.19
CA ALA A 39 2.40 -6.22 2.62
C ALA A 39 2.59 -4.70 2.60
N LEU A 40 1.54 -3.95 2.24
CA LEU A 40 1.52 -2.49 2.30
C LEU A 40 1.79 -1.97 3.72
N ASN A 41 1.11 -2.50 4.74
CA ASN A 41 1.33 -2.09 6.12
C ASN A 41 2.75 -2.40 6.61
N LEU A 42 3.32 -3.55 6.24
CA LEU A 42 4.71 -3.90 6.58
C LEU A 42 5.74 -3.01 5.88
N ALA A 43 5.48 -2.59 4.64
CA ALA A 43 6.31 -1.62 3.94
C ALA A 43 6.22 -0.24 4.62
N LEU A 44 5.00 0.18 4.99
CA LEU A 44 4.78 1.40 5.78
C LEU A 44 5.44 1.32 7.16
N ASP A 45 5.48 0.15 7.82
CA ASP A 45 6.19 -0.05 9.10
C ASP A 45 7.70 0.16 8.97
N GLN A 46 8.29 -0.25 7.84
CA GLN A 46 9.72 -0.08 7.58
C GLN A 46 10.07 1.38 7.24
N MET A 47 9.21 2.07 6.48
CA MET A 47 9.43 3.47 6.09
C MET A 47 9.11 4.46 7.21
N ALA A 48 8.01 4.22 7.92
CA ALA A 48 7.47 5.08 8.95
C ALA A 48 6.83 4.20 10.06
N PRO A 49 7.64 3.74 11.03
CA PRO A 49 7.15 2.96 12.15
C PRO A 49 6.05 3.73 12.89
N PRO A 50 4.99 3.06 13.35
CA PRO A 50 3.98 3.73 14.15
C PRO A 50 4.62 4.33 15.40
N ALA A 51 4.26 5.57 15.74
CA ALA A 51 4.60 6.15 17.03
C ALA A 51 4.04 5.23 18.13
N ARG A 52 4.91 4.83 19.06
CA ARG A 52 4.58 3.88 20.12
C ARG A 52 3.57 4.45 21.11
#